data_AF-A0A485L171-F1
#
_entry.id   AF-A0A485L171-F1
#
_cell.length_a   1.000
_cell.length_b   1.000
_cell.length_c   1.000
_cell.angle_alpha   90.00
_cell.angle_beta   90.00
_cell.angle_gamma   90.00
#
_symmetry.space_group_name_H-M   'P 1'
#
loop_
_entity.id
_entity.type
_entity.pdbx_description
1 polymer ?
#
loop_
_entity_poly.entity_id
_entity_poly.type
_entity_poly.pdbx_seq_one_letter_code
_entity_poly.pdbx_strand_id
1 'polypeptide(L)'
;MAPHTYLGKIAILLSNMTRWDATLPPSNRPIFIRFARFTALPTIVTTNVPDYFYVLNIDSCPLASLTRSAFDQMPYLERLFLVIISFATFPDAIIAALPLLYDLNLRDNNLATVPMTWQTQTTAGKYLRSVWFDGNQLQDGPWAMVRQGVLVDLSSNPIASVAQSAHDIPTAIANGQVVLDDTPYCHASPDIAGCRHSLCASGCYTYMRRDHFCGPACFNSACAYDGGDCDDMDFDRP
;
A
#
# COMPACT_ATOMS: atom_id res chain seq x y z
N MET A 1 -23.04 -1.53 -17.86
CA MET A 1 -23.19 -0.55 -16.76
C MET A 1 -24.24 0.47 -17.16
N ALA A 2 -25.50 0.14 -16.92
CA ALA A 2 -26.68 1.00 -17.02
C ALA A 2 -27.63 0.50 -15.92
N PRO A 3 -28.33 1.38 -15.17
CA PRO A 3 -28.75 2.73 -15.55
C PRO A 3 -28.03 3.90 -14.85
N HIS A 4 -26.89 3.69 -14.20
CA HIS A 4 -26.25 4.74 -13.40
C HIS A 4 -25.54 5.80 -14.26
N THR A 5 -26.03 7.04 -14.21
CA THR A 5 -25.47 8.20 -14.93
C THR A 5 -24.23 8.80 -14.26
N TYR A 6 -24.00 8.48 -12.98
CA TYR A 6 -22.84 8.93 -12.22
C TYR A 6 -22.33 7.82 -11.30
N LEU A 7 -21.21 7.19 -11.65
CA LEU A 7 -20.57 6.14 -10.86
C LEU A 7 -19.20 6.62 -10.39
N GLY A 8 -19.22 7.42 -9.32
CA GLY A 8 -18.01 8.07 -8.78
C GLY A 8 -16.95 7.07 -8.32
N LYS A 9 -17.35 5.95 -7.72
CA LYS A 9 -16.48 4.87 -7.22
C LYS A 9 -17.03 3.51 -7.64
N ILE A 10 -16.14 2.59 -7.99
CA ILE A 10 -16.49 1.19 -8.22
C ILE A 10 -15.60 0.33 -7.33
N ALA A 11 -16.22 -0.60 -6.61
CA ALA A 11 -15.54 -1.60 -5.81
C ALA A 11 -15.97 -3.00 -6.24
N ILE A 12 -15.01 -3.88 -6.50
CA ILE A 12 -15.20 -5.31 -6.71
C ILE A 12 -14.55 -6.01 -5.53
N LEU A 13 -15.34 -6.78 -4.78
CA LEU A 13 -14.93 -7.49 -3.57
C LEU A 13 -15.32 -8.96 -3.73
N LEU A 14 -14.48 -9.87 -3.23
CA LEU A 14 -14.80 -11.30 -3.08
C LEU A 14 -15.33 -11.93 -4.38
N SER A 15 -14.52 -11.83 -5.43
CA SER A 15 -14.93 -12.20 -6.78
C SER A 15 -14.03 -13.26 -7.37
N ASN A 16 -14.57 -14.13 -8.23
CA ASN A 16 -13.74 -15.06 -9.01
C ASN A 16 -13.33 -14.48 -10.38
N MET A 17 -13.45 -13.17 -10.57
CA MET A 17 -13.08 -12.50 -11.81
C MET A 17 -11.58 -12.63 -12.11
N THR A 18 -11.28 -13.06 -13.34
CA THR A 18 -9.93 -13.15 -13.92
C THR A 18 -9.70 -12.11 -15.02
N ARG A 19 -10.79 -11.52 -15.55
CA ARG A 19 -10.79 -10.49 -16.60
C ARG A 19 -11.88 -9.47 -16.32
N TRP A 20 -11.68 -8.24 -16.79
CA TRP A 20 -12.69 -7.19 -16.75
C TRP A 20 -12.54 -6.27 -17.95
N ASP A 21 -13.21 -6.65 -19.03
CA ASP A 21 -13.18 -5.93 -20.30
C ASP A 21 -14.45 -5.06 -20.43
N ALA A 22 -14.35 -3.83 -19.96
CA ALA A 22 -15.38 -2.82 -20.11
C ALA A 22 -14.76 -1.43 -20.13
N THR A 23 -15.57 -0.42 -20.44
CA THR A 23 -15.16 0.99 -20.42
C THR A 23 -15.64 1.65 -19.15
N LEU A 24 -14.77 2.39 -18.47
CA LEU A 24 -15.17 3.17 -17.31
C LEU A 24 -16.07 4.34 -17.70
N PRO A 25 -17.11 4.64 -16.92
CA PRO A 25 -17.84 5.88 -17.11
C PRO A 25 -16.92 7.08 -16.81
N PRO A 26 -17.04 8.21 -17.54
CA PRO A 26 -16.20 9.39 -17.32
C PRO A 26 -16.28 9.99 -15.91
N SER A 27 -17.30 9.62 -15.13
CA SER A 27 -17.50 10.05 -13.73
C SER A 27 -16.69 9.23 -12.73
N ASN A 28 -16.13 8.08 -13.11
CA ASN A 28 -15.38 7.24 -12.18
C ASN A 28 -14.04 7.88 -11.80
N ARG A 29 -13.63 7.73 -10.53
CA ARG A 29 -12.33 8.20 -10.04
C ARG A 29 -11.56 7.12 -9.28
N PRO A 30 -12.14 6.46 -8.27
CA PRO A 30 -11.50 5.36 -7.58
C PRO A 30 -11.99 4.00 -8.11
N ILE A 31 -11.05 3.07 -8.32
CA ILE A 31 -11.33 1.64 -8.47
C ILE A 31 -10.66 0.84 -7.38
N PHE A 32 -11.47 0.04 -6.70
CA PHE A 32 -11.03 -0.87 -5.66
C PHE A 32 -11.33 -2.30 -6.12
N ILE A 33 -10.32 -3.14 -6.25
CA ILE A 33 -10.43 -4.55 -6.62
C ILE A 33 -9.78 -5.35 -5.50
N ARG A 34 -10.59 -6.16 -4.80
CA ARG A 34 -10.13 -6.97 -3.67
C ARG A 34 -10.56 -8.41 -3.81
N PHE A 35 -9.69 -9.33 -3.41
CA PHE A 35 -9.97 -10.77 -3.40
C PHE A 35 -10.52 -11.25 -4.75
N ALA A 36 -9.80 -10.90 -5.82
CA ALA A 36 -10.08 -11.33 -7.18
C ALA A 36 -8.94 -12.20 -7.72
N ARG A 37 -9.12 -12.80 -8.90
CA ARG A 37 -8.16 -13.75 -9.50
C ARG A 37 -7.34 -13.12 -10.63
N PHE A 38 -7.11 -11.81 -10.56
CA PHE A 38 -6.31 -11.09 -11.56
C PHE A 38 -4.82 -11.40 -11.41
N THR A 39 -4.22 -11.94 -12.46
CA THR A 39 -2.76 -12.14 -12.59
C THR A 39 -2.07 -11.04 -13.41
N ALA A 40 -2.84 -10.06 -13.87
CA ALA A 40 -2.42 -8.87 -14.62
C ALA A 40 -3.39 -7.73 -14.27
N LEU A 41 -3.00 -6.47 -14.45
CA LEU A 41 -3.95 -5.38 -14.33
C LEU A 41 -5.07 -5.56 -15.37
N PRO A 42 -6.35 -5.50 -14.97
CA PRO A 42 -7.44 -5.70 -15.91
C PRO A 42 -7.52 -4.55 -16.92
N THR A 43 -8.00 -4.87 -18.12
CA THR A 43 -8.09 -3.93 -19.25
C THR A 43 -8.89 -2.67 -18.94
N ILE A 44 -9.91 -2.77 -18.08
CA ILE A 44 -10.71 -1.62 -17.65
C ILE A 44 -9.90 -0.49 -16.99
N VAL A 45 -8.77 -0.81 -16.34
CA VAL A 45 -7.87 0.20 -15.75
C VAL A 45 -6.61 0.44 -16.58
N THR A 46 -6.45 -0.22 -17.72
CA THR A 46 -5.29 -0.02 -18.61
C THR A 46 -5.67 0.48 -20.01
N THR A 47 -6.97 0.60 -20.30
CA THR A 47 -7.51 1.03 -21.61
C THR A 47 -8.61 2.07 -21.41
N ASN A 48 -8.46 3.25 -22.03
CA ASN A 48 -9.45 4.35 -21.99
C ASN A 48 -9.86 4.78 -20.57
N VAL A 49 -8.88 4.97 -19.70
CA VAL A 49 -9.10 5.42 -18.31
C VAL A 49 -9.52 6.90 -18.30
N PRO A 50 -10.51 7.31 -17.47
CA PRO A 50 -10.93 8.71 -17.40
C PRO A 50 -9.83 9.66 -16.91
N ASP A 51 -9.81 10.89 -17.43
CA ASP A 51 -8.79 11.92 -17.13
C ASP A 51 -8.64 12.26 -15.64
N TYR A 52 -9.64 12.00 -14.81
CA TYR A 52 -9.60 12.31 -13.37
C TYR A 52 -9.49 11.05 -12.50
N PHE A 53 -9.04 9.95 -13.06
CA PHE A 53 -8.81 8.72 -12.31
C PHE A 53 -7.60 8.88 -11.37
N TYR A 54 -7.84 8.95 -10.06
CA TYR A 54 -6.81 9.31 -9.07
C TYR A 54 -6.55 8.24 -8.01
N VAL A 55 -7.33 7.15 -7.94
CA VAL A 55 -7.05 6.01 -7.03
C VAL A 55 -7.21 4.67 -7.74
N LEU A 56 -6.15 3.87 -7.66
CA LEU A 56 -6.19 2.45 -7.98
C LEU A 56 -5.81 1.65 -6.72
N ASN A 57 -6.73 0.81 -6.26
CA ASN A 57 -6.49 -0.16 -5.21
C ASN A 57 -6.69 -1.58 -5.76
N ILE A 58 -5.61 -2.35 -5.79
CA ILE A 58 -5.60 -3.79 -6.05
C ILE A 58 -5.07 -4.48 -4.78
N ASP A 59 -5.91 -5.27 -4.14
CA ASP A 59 -5.61 -5.97 -2.89
C ASP A 59 -5.93 -7.47 -3.04
N SER A 60 -5.05 -8.33 -2.54
CA SER A 60 -5.28 -9.77 -2.45
C SER A 60 -5.61 -10.38 -3.82
N CYS A 61 -4.84 -9.96 -4.83
CA CYS A 61 -4.92 -10.46 -6.21
C CYS A 61 -3.55 -11.04 -6.61
N PRO A 62 -3.48 -12.18 -7.32
CA PRO A 62 -2.21 -12.84 -7.65
C PRO A 62 -1.45 -12.18 -8.82
N LEU A 63 -1.27 -10.84 -8.77
CA LEU A 63 -0.74 -10.03 -9.87
C LEU A 63 0.74 -10.35 -10.20
N ALA A 64 1.58 -10.56 -9.18
CA ALA A 64 2.99 -10.95 -9.23
C ALA A 64 3.98 -10.05 -10.00
N SER A 65 3.54 -9.33 -11.05
CA SER A 65 4.38 -8.41 -11.83
C SER A 65 3.55 -7.33 -12.53
N LEU A 66 4.23 -6.27 -12.99
CA LEU A 66 3.65 -5.21 -13.82
C LEU A 66 4.50 -4.99 -15.06
N THR A 67 3.85 -4.69 -16.17
CA THR A 67 4.55 -4.18 -17.36
C THR A 67 4.98 -2.74 -17.13
N ARG A 68 6.05 -2.30 -17.80
CA ARG A 68 6.56 -0.92 -17.67
C ARG A 68 5.51 0.15 -18.01
N SER A 69 4.62 -0.16 -18.93
CA SER A 69 3.54 0.71 -19.41
C SER A 69 2.23 0.58 -18.62
N ALA A 70 2.23 -0.12 -17.49
CA ALA A 70 1.03 -0.42 -16.71
C ALA A 70 0.23 0.84 -16.29
N PHE A 71 0.90 1.98 -16.17
CA PHE A 71 0.31 3.24 -15.71
C PHE A 71 0.21 4.34 -16.77
N ASP A 72 0.53 4.06 -18.03
CA ASP A 72 0.62 5.07 -19.11
C ASP A 72 -0.72 5.80 -19.36
N GLN A 73 -1.84 5.16 -19.06
CA GLN A 73 -3.20 5.74 -19.21
C GLN A 73 -3.70 6.41 -17.93
N MET A 74 -2.90 6.48 -16.86
CA MET A 74 -3.28 7.04 -15.57
C MET A 74 -2.39 8.23 -15.15
N PRO A 75 -2.27 9.30 -15.97
CA PRO A 75 -1.33 10.39 -15.70
C PRO A 75 -1.64 11.20 -14.43
N TYR A 76 -2.87 11.10 -13.91
CA TYR A 76 -3.34 11.80 -12.72
C TYR A 76 -3.49 10.89 -11.49
N LEU A 77 -2.86 9.70 -11.51
CA LEU A 77 -2.92 8.79 -10.37
C LEU A 77 -2.21 9.40 -9.15
N GLU A 78 -2.96 9.64 -8.08
CA GLU A 78 -2.44 10.19 -6.83
C GLU A 78 -2.24 9.09 -5.78
N ARG A 79 -3.05 8.04 -5.79
CA ARG A 79 -2.97 6.95 -4.82
C ARG A 79 -2.94 5.60 -5.51
N LEU A 80 -1.89 4.84 -5.23
CA LEU A 80 -1.68 3.50 -5.78
C LEU A 80 -1.49 2.52 -4.62
N PHE A 81 -2.44 1.62 -4.47
CA PHE A 81 -2.39 0.55 -3.47
C PHE A 81 -2.31 -0.79 -4.19
N LEU A 82 -1.24 -1.52 -3.96
CA LEU A 82 -0.90 -2.80 -4.56
C LEU A 82 -0.47 -3.75 -3.44
N VAL A 83 -1.48 -4.31 -2.77
CA VAL A 83 -1.37 -4.93 -1.44
C VAL A 83 -1.57 -6.44 -1.56
N ILE A 84 -0.71 -7.24 -0.92
CA ILE A 84 -0.85 -8.72 -0.91
C ILE A 84 -0.97 -9.24 -2.36
N ILE A 85 -0.02 -8.86 -3.22
CA ILE A 85 -0.01 -9.25 -4.63
C ILE A 85 1.25 -10.01 -5.06
N SER A 86 2.08 -10.39 -4.10
CA SER A 86 3.27 -11.25 -4.26
C SER A 86 4.44 -10.65 -5.06
N PHE A 87 4.58 -9.31 -5.13
CA PHE A 87 5.75 -8.71 -5.79
C PHE A 87 7.05 -9.08 -5.09
N ALA A 88 7.99 -9.68 -5.82
CA ALA A 88 9.35 -9.95 -5.32
C ALA A 88 10.34 -8.81 -5.59
N THR A 89 10.03 -7.94 -6.55
CA THR A 89 10.86 -6.82 -6.97
C THR A 89 10.03 -5.56 -7.07
N PHE A 90 10.64 -4.41 -6.76
CA PHE A 90 9.96 -3.12 -6.90
C PHE A 90 9.59 -2.89 -8.37
N PRO A 91 8.34 -2.52 -8.69
CA PRO A 91 7.90 -2.44 -10.08
C PRO A 91 8.44 -1.19 -10.79
N ASP A 92 9.25 -1.39 -11.84
CA ASP A 92 9.80 -0.31 -12.69
C ASP A 92 8.72 0.63 -13.26
N ALA A 93 7.50 0.12 -13.45
CA ALA A 93 6.34 0.89 -13.90
C ALA A 93 6.06 2.11 -13.00
N ILE A 94 6.35 2.03 -11.69
CA ILE A 94 6.14 3.14 -10.75
C ILE A 94 7.22 4.20 -10.90
N ILE A 95 8.45 3.81 -11.26
CA ILE A 95 9.61 4.70 -11.24
C ILE A 95 9.43 5.87 -12.21
N ALA A 96 8.92 5.64 -13.42
CA ALA A 96 8.85 6.69 -14.44
C ALA A 96 7.45 7.30 -14.67
N ALA A 97 6.38 6.67 -14.17
CA ALA A 97 5.03 6.94 -14.71
C ALA A 97 4.13 7.85 -13.85
N LEU A 98 4.45 8.08 -12.57
CA LEU A 98 3.49 8.64 -11.61
C LEU A 98 3.95 9.97 -10.98
N PRO A 99 3.92 11.10 -11.72
CA PRO A 99 4.44 12.39 -11.25
C PRO A 99 3.60 13.05 -10.14
N LEU A 100 2.33 12.67 -10.02
CA LEU A 100 1.39 13.20 -9.02
C LEU A 100 1.19 12.27 -7.82
N LEU A 101 2.00 11.20 -7.70
CA LEU A 101 1.83 10.21 -6.65
C LEU A 101 1.96 10.86 -5.27
N TYR A 102 0.88 10.77 -4.51
CA TYR A 102 0.69 11.27 -3.16
C TYR A 102 0.89 10.14 -2.14
N ASP A 103 0.34 8.96 -2.42
CA ASP A 103 0.37 7.79 -1.53
C ASP A 103 0.68 6.52 -2.31
N LEU A 104 1.71 5.79 -1.88
CA LEU A 104 2.05 4.49 -2.43
C LEU A 104 1.99 3.42 -1.33
N ASN A 105 1.13 2.43 -1.50
CA ASN A 105 1.08 1.29 -0.62
C ASN A 105 1.47 0.00 -1.37
N LEU A 106 2.62 -0.57 -1.00
CA LEU A 106 3.11 -1.87 -1.49
C LEU A 106 3.23 -2.88 -0.34
N ARG A 107 2.42 -2.76 0.71
CA ARG A 107 2.51 -3.62 1.89
C ARG A 107 2.25 -5.09 1.57
N ASP A 108 2.76 -5.96 2.44
CA ASP A 108 2.55 -7.41 2.41
C ASP A 108 2.90 -8.03 1.05
N ASN A 109 4.00 -7.58 0.47
CA ASN A 109 4.64 -8.19 -0.69
C ASN A 109 5.93 -8.90 -0.27
N ASN A 110 6.79 -9.25 -1.22
CA ASN A 110 8.06 -9.93 -1.00
C ASN A 110 9.25 -9.04 -1.39
N LEU A 111 9.13 -7.72 -1.25
CA LEU A 111 10.16 -6.78 -1.66
C LEU A 111 11.38 -6.87 -0.74
N ALA A 112 12.55 -7.17 -1.30
CA ALA A 112 13.81 -7.15 -0.55
C ALA A 112 14.51 -5.78 -0.58
N THR A 113 14.17 -4.92 -1.54
CA THR A 113 14.79 -3.60 -1.72
C THR A 113 13.82 -2.61 -2.34
N VAL A 114 13.99 -1.33 -2.01
CA VAL A 114 13.41 -0.20 -2.76
C VAL A 114 14.53 0.50 -3.55
N PRO A 115 14.46 0.58 -4.91
CA PRO A 115 15.55 1.11 -5.72
C PRO A 115 15.95 2.54 -5.35
N MET A 116 17.26 2.78 -5.21
CA MET A 116 17.77 4.12 -4.87
C MET A 116 17.39 5.19 -5.91
N THR A 117 17.25 4.79 -7.18
CA THR A 117 16.76 5.66 -8.26
C THR A 117 15.36 6.22 -7.95
N TRP A 118 14.48 5.39 -7.41
CA TRP A 118 13.14 5.82 -7.02
C TRP A 118 13.19 6.65 -5.74
N GLN A 119 13.95 6.22 -4.73
CA GLN A 119 14.11 6.98 -3.49
C GLN A 119 14.54 8.43 -3.78
N THR A 120 15.58 8.63 -4.60
CA THR A 120 16.06 9.98 -4.95
C THR A 120 15.05 10.76 -5.78
N GLN A 121 14.40 10.12 -6.76
CA GLN A 121 13.37 10.77 -7.58
C GLN A 121 12.23 11.33 -6.72
N THR A 122 11.80 10.60 -5.69
CA THR A 122 10.71 11.08 -4.83
C THR A 122 11.05 12.37 -4.12
N THR A 123 12.33 12.69 -3.89
CA THR A 123 12.77 13.93 -3.24
C THR A 123 12.59 15.17 -4.13
N ALA A 124 12.58 15.00 -5.46
CA ALA A 124 12.23 16.06 -6.42
C ALA A 124 10.71 16.29 -6.51
N GLY A 125 9.91 15.28 -6.16
CA GLY A 125 8.45 15.33 -6.18
C GLY A 125 7.88 16.09 -4.99
N LYS A 126 6.91 16.99 -5.25
CA LYS A 126 6.26 17.81 -4.21
C LYS A 126 5.01 17.17 -3.60
N TYR A 127 4.49 16.10 -4.22
CA TYR A 127 3.19 15.53 -3.90
C TYR A 127 3.24 14.38 -2.91
N LEU A 128 4.28 13.53 -2.97
CA LEU A 128 4.38 12.35 -2.11
C LEU A 128 4.30 12.71 -0.62
N ARG A 129 3.46 11.99 0.11
CA ARG A 129 3.23 12.14 1.55
C ARG A 129 3.35 10.84 2.33
N SER A 130 3.13 9.70 1.69
CA SER A 130 3.24 8.43 2.38
C SER A 130 3.70 7.32 1.46
N VAL A 131 4.52 6.44 2.03
CA VAL A 131 4.90 5.16 1.46
C VAL A 131 4.76 4.09 2.51
N TRP A 132 4.10 3.00 2.12
CA TRP A 132 3.81 1.87 2.99
C TRP A 132 4.48 0.63 2.41
N PHE A 133 5.53 0.17 3.09
CA PHE A 133 6.31 -1.02 2.75
C PHE A 133 6.28 -2.05 3.87
N ASP A 134 5.36 -1.92 4.81
CA ASP A 134 5.09 -2.86 5.87
C ASP A 134 4.91 -4.30 5.35
N GLY A 135 5.37 -5.29 6.11
CA GLY A 135 5.20 -6.72 5.76
C GLY A 135 6.01 -7.21 4.55
N ASN A 136 7.14 -6.57 4.24
CA ASN A 136 8.03 -6.99 3.17
C ASN A 136 9.28 -7.70 3.71
N GLN A 137 10.31 -7.85 2.86
CA GLN A 137 11.58 -8.53 3.19
C GLN A 137 12.76 -7.54 3.21
N LEU A 138 12.50 -6.27 3.52
CA LEU A 138 13.51 -5.21 3.57
C LEU A 138 14.45 -5.43 4.77
N GLN A 139 15.73 -5.66 4.52
CA GLN A 139 16.74 -5.74 5.58
C GLN A 139 17.30 -4.37 5.96
N ASP A 140 17.14 -3.38 5.08
CA ASP A 140 17.48 -1.98 5.28
C ASP A 140 16.36 -1.09 4.71
N GLY A 141 16.21 0.12 5.25
CA GLY A 141 15.13 1.01 4.88
C GLY A 141 15.48 1.96 3.72
N PRO A 142 14.47 2.52 3.04
CA PRO A 142 14.65 3.52 1.98
C PRO A 142 14.94 4.91 2.57
N TRP A 143 16.07 5.04 3.28
CA TRP A 143 16.34 6.20 4.14
C TRP A 143 16.37 7.54 3.41
N ALA A 144 16.72 7.57 2.11
CA ALA A 144 16.71 8.80 1.33
C ALA A 144 15.31 9.41 1.14
N MET A 145 14.26 8.66 1.48
CA MET A 145 12.88 9.15 1.45
C MET A 145 12.47 9.88 2.73
N VAL A 146 13.17 9.64 3.85
CA VAL A 146 12.82 10.16 5.18
C VAL A 146 13.01 11.68 5.21
N ARG A 147 11.89 12.40 5.34
CA ARG A 147 11.87 13.87 5.37
C ARG A 147 10.58 14.38 5.98
N GLN A 148 10.57 15.66 6.35
CA GLN A 148 9.37 16.31 6.89
C GLN A 148 8.19 16.20 5.92
N GLY A 149 7.04 15.79 6.45
CA GLY A 149 5.80 15.65 5.68
C GLY A 149 5.71 14.38 4.83
N VAL A 150 6.65 13.45 4.97
CA VAL A 150 6.57 12.11 4.37
C VAL A 150 6.62 11.05 5.44
N LEU A 151 5.58 10.21 5.48
CA LEU A 151 5.51 8.99 6.26
C LEU A 151 6.16 7.84 5.48
N VAL A 152 7.03 7.10 6.15
CA VAL A 152 7.65 5.87 5.64
C VAL A 152 7.34 4.73 6.62
N ASP A 153 6.37 3.90 6.30
CA ASP A 153 6.04 2.72 7.09
C ASP A 153 6.86 1.51 6.63
N LEU A 154 7.61 0.92 7.55
CA LEU A 154 8.51 -0.21 7.35
C LEU A 154 8.21 -1.33 8.36
N SER A 155 7.03 -1.31 8.97
CA SER A 155 6.64 -2.27 10.00
C SER A 155 6.78 -3.72 9.54
N SER A 156 7.07 -4.64 10.45
CA SER A 156 7.20 -6.08 10.17
C SER A 156 8.14 -6.44 9.00
N ASN A 157 9.20 -5.66 8.79
CA ASN A 157 10.33 -6.01 7.92
C ASN A 157 11.52 -6.53 8.75
N PRO A 158 12.43 -7.33 8.18
CA PRO A 158 13.63 -7.83 8.86
C PRO A 158 14.75 -6.77 9.05
N ILE A 159 14.38 -5.53 9.39
CA ILE A 159 15.31 -4.43 9.66
C ILE A 159 15.84 -4.55 11.09
N ALA A 160 17.11 -4.92 11.23
CA ALA A 160 17.76 -5.09 12.54
C ALA A 160 18.55 -3.87 13.01
N SER A 161 18.86 -2.94 12.11
CA SER A 161 19.66 -1.76 12.41
C SER A 161 19.29 -0.61 11.47
N VAL A 162 19.45 0.61 11.96
CA VAL A 162 19.24 1.85 11.20
C VAL A 162 20.57 2.57 10.93
N ALA A 163 21.71 1.92 11.20
CA ALA A 163 23.04 2.52 11.13
C ALA A 163 23.47 2.99 9.72
N GLN A 164 22.80 2.48 8.67
CA GLN A 164 23.06 2.91 7.29
C GLN A 164 22.32 4.21 6.93
N SER A 165 21.42 4.67 7.78
CA SER A 165 20.73 5.95 7.61
C SER A 165 21.64 7.13 7.92
N ALA A 166 21.60 8.17 7.08
CA ALA A 166 22.17 9.47 7.39
C ALA A 166 21.24 10.35 8.27
N HIS A 167 20.00 9.91 8.49
CA HIS A 167 18.99 10.60 9.29
C HIS A 167 18.97 10.08 10.74
N ASP A 168 18.59 10.94 11.68
CA ASP A 168 18.25 10.54 13.04
C ASP A 168 16.91 9.78 13.05
N ILE A 169 16.98 8.46 12.85
CA ILE A 169 15.81 7.59 12.78
C ILE A 169 15.04 7.52 14.12
N PRO A 170 15.67 7.43 15.31
CA PRO A 170 14.95 7.57 16.58
C PRO A 170 14.05 8.82 16.65
N THR A 171 14.58 9.98 16.26
CA THR A 171 13.77 11.22 16.20
C THR A 171 12.69 11.14 15.11
N ALA A 172 12.98 10.54 13.96
CA ALA A 172 11.99 10.34 12.90
C ALA A 172 10.82 9.44 13.35
N ILE A 173 11.09 8.40 14.14
CA ILE A 173 10.07 7.52 14.75
C ILE A 173 9.21 8.32 15.73
N ALA A 174 9.85 9.06 16.65
CA ALA A 174 9.13 9.87 17.64
C ALA A 174 8.21 10.92 16.99
N ASN A 175 8.58 11.41 15.80
CA ASN A 175 7.79 12.35 15.00
C ASN A 175 6.74 11.68 14.09
N GLY A 176 6.63 10.35 14.10
CA GLY A 176 5.74 9.59 13.22
C GLY A 176 6.09 9.70 11.73
N GLN A 177 7.36 9.99 11.39
CA GLN A 177 7.84 10.03 10.01
C GLN A 177 8.30 8.65 9.53
N VAL A 178 8.79 7.83 10.45
CA VAL A 178 9.21 6.45 10.19
C VAL A 178 8.47 5.54 11.16
N VAL A 179 7.88 4.46 10.65
CA VAL A 179 7.27 3.42 11.50
C VAL A 179 8.07 2.14 11.30
N LEU A 180 8.56 1.58 12.41
CA LEU A 180 9.38 0.36 12.44
C LEU A 180 8.78 -0.67 13.40
N ASP A 181 7.47 -0.58 13.64
CA ASP A 181 6.76 -1.49 14.53
C ASP A 181 7.02 -2.94 14.12
N ASP A 182 7.21 -3.82 15.10
CA ASP A 182 7.41 -5.25 14.87
C ASP A 182 8.63 -5.60 13.99
N THR A 183 9.64 -4.73 13.93
CA THR A 183 10.95 -5.04 13.35
C THR A 183 11.95 -5.48 14.42
N PRO A 184 13.01 -6.26 14.07
CA PRO A 184 14.06 -6.61 15.02
C PRO A 184 14.73 -5.38 15.67
N TYR A 185 14.82 -4.25 14.96
CA TYR A 185 15.29 -2.98 15.51
C TYR A 185 14.41 -2.48 16.67
N CYS A 186 13.09 -2.41 16.47
CA CYS A 186 12.18 -1.97 17.54
C CYS A 186 12.04 -3.01 18.67
N HIS A 187 12.21 -4.31 18.38
CA HIS A 187 12.28 -5.34 19.43
C HIS A 187 13.50 -5.15 20.34
N ALA A 188 14.64 -4.71 19.77
CA ALA A 188 15.88 -4.48 20.50
C ALA A 188 15.98 -3.08 21.14
N SER A 189 15.02 -2.18 20.86
CA SER A 189 15.09 -0.76 21.24
C SER A 189 13.86 -0.33 22.06
N PRO A 190 13.64 -0.88 23.27
CA PRO A 190 12.45 -0.65 24.07
C PRO A 190 12.26 0.81 24.51
N ASP A 191 13.36 1.55 24.62
CA ASP A 191 13.36 2.93 25.11
C ASP A 191 13.03 3.97 24.01
N ILE A 192 12.95 3.55 22.75
CA ILE A 192 12.59 4.46 21.64
C ILE A 192 11.07 4.65 21.63
N ALA A 193 10.63 5.85 21.98
CA ALA A 193 9.23 6.23 21.89
C ALA A 193 8.72 6.07 20.44
N GLY A 194 7.60 5.36 20.28
CA GLY A 194 7.01 5.07 18.97
C GLY A 194 7.39 3.71 18.40
N CYS A 195 8.36 2.98 18.98
CA CYS A 195 8.62 1.58 18.62
C CYS A 195 7.62 0.63 19.31
N ARG A 196 6.82 -0.10 18.54
CA ARG A 196 6.07 -1.26 19.06
C ARG A 196 6.83 -2.56 18.82
N HIS A 197 6.87 -3.41 19.84
CA HIS A 197 7.64 -4.67 19.81
C HIS A 197 6.84 -5.82 19.21
N SER A 198 5.52 -5.67 19.06
CA SER A 198 4.67 -6.67 18.45
C SER A 198 3.37 -6.03 18.00
N LEU A 199 2.79 -6.58 16.94
CA LEU A 199 1.41 -6.32 16.54
C LEU A 199 0.45 -7.23 17.31
N CYS A 200 -0.85 -6.92 17.26
CA CYS A 200 -1.87 -7.80 17.86
C CYS A 200 -2.04 -9.11 17.07
N ALA A 201 -1.74 -9.10 15.77
CA ALA A 201 -1.65 -10.25 14.89
C ALA A 201 -0.72 -9.93 13.73
N SER A 202 -0.13 -10.97 13.11
CA SER A 202 0.68 -10.82 11.91
C SER A 202 -0.13 -10.19 10.77
N GLY A 203 0.44 -9.17 10.11
CA GLY A 203 -0.23 -8.43 9.04
C GLY A 203 -1.35 -7.49 9.51
N CYS A 204 -1.55 -7.31 10.82
CA CYS A 204 -2.47 -6.34 11.37
C CYS A 204 -1.74 -5.11 11.93
N TYR A 205 -1.35 -4.22 11.02
CA TYR A 205 -0.62 -3.00 11.36
C TYR A 205 -1.48 -2.04 12.18
N THR A 206 -0.84 -1.22 13.01
CA THR A 206 -1.52 -0.33 13.95
C THR A 206 -2.57 0.57 13.28
N TYR A 207 -2.29 1.03 12.05
CA TYR A 207 -3.18 1.92 11.30
C TYR A 207 -4.39 1.22 10.69
N MET A 208 -4.39 -0.11 10.57
CA MET A 208 -5.47 -0.85 9.91
C MET A 208 -6.70 -1.02 10.80
N ARG A 209 -6.54 -1.01 12.11
CA ARG A 209 -7.66 -1.23 13.03
C ARG A 209 -8.52 0.02 13.10
N ARG A 210 -9.83 -0.09 12.84
CA ARG A 210 -10.79 1.04 12.80
C ARG A 210 -10.49 2.04 11.68
N ASP A 211 -9.97 1.56 10.56
CA ASP A 211 -9.75 2.36 9.35
C ASP A 211 -10.96 2.34 8.39
N HIS A 212 -12.07 1.72 8.80
CA HIS A 212 -13.28 1.49 8.02
C HIS A 212 -13.07 0.56 6.82
N PHE A 213 -12.03 -0.26 6.86
CA PHE A 213 -11.70 -1.22 5.84
C PHE A 213 -11.50 -2.60 6.46
N CYS A 214 -12.48 -3.48 6.28
CA CYS A 214 -12.37 -4.85 6.78
C CYS A 214 -11.12 -5.56 6.23
N GLY A 215 -10.16 -5.79 7.12
CA GLY A 215 -8.87 -6.44 6.93
C GLY A 215 -8.85 -7.83 7.58
N PRO A 216 -8.79 -8.92 6.80
CA PRO A 216 -8.83 -10.28 7.35
C PRO A 216 -7.71 -10.58 8.37
N ALA A 217 -6.53 -10.00 8.20
CA ALA A 217 -5.42 -10.14 9.14
C ALA A 217 -5.73 -9.55 10.53
N CYS A 218 -6.56 -8.50 10.59
CA CYS A 218 -7.01 -7.85 11.81
C CYS A 218 -8.31 -8.44 12.38
N PHE A 219 -9.04 -9.24 11.60
CA PHE A 219 -10.32 -9.83 12.00
C PHE A 219 -10.14 -11.06 12.92
N ASN A 220 -9.60 -10.84 14.11
CA ASN A 220 -9.42 -11.85 15.14
C ASN A 220 -9.56 -11.23 16.54
N SER A 221 -9.75 -12.06 17.56
CA SER A 221 -10.00 -11.60 18.93
C SER A 221 -8.83 -10.80 19.53
N ALA A 222 -7.58 -11.13 19.21
CA ALA A 222 -6.40 -10.41 19.69
C ALA A 222 -6.34 -8.97 19.17
N CYS A 223 -6.84 -8.74 17.95
CA CYS A 223 -6.97 -7.42 17.34
C CYS A 223 -8.33 -6.75 17.55
N ALA A 224 -9.17 -7.30 18.41
CA ALA A 224 -10.54 -6.85 18.67
C ALA A 224 -11.40 -6.79 17.39
N TYR A 225 -11.27 -7.80 16.52
CA TYR A 225 -12.05 -7.97 15.29
C TYR A 225 -11.99 -6.75 14.37
N ASP A 226 -10.76 -6.32 14.06
CA ASP A 226 -10.47 -5.14 13.25
C ASP A 226 -11.11 -3.84 13.80
N GLY A 227 -11.32 -3.82 15.12
CA GLY A 227 -12.00 -2.73 15.80
C GLY A 227 -13.47 -2.54 15.40
N GLY A 228 -14.08 -3.52 14.72
CA GLY A 228 -15.47 -3.51 14.25
C GLY A 228 -15.65 -3.29 12.75
N ASP A 229 -14.57 -3.06 11.97
CA ASP A 229 -14.69 -2.69 10.55
C ASP A 229 -15.28 -3.78 9.64
N CYS A 230 -15.31 -5.03 10.12
CA CYS A 230 -15.91 -6.16 9.42
C CYS A 230 -17.36 -6.46 9.84
N ASP A 231 -17.89 -5.80 10.88
CA ASP A 231 -19.23 -6.12 11.43
C ASP A 231 -20.35 -5.83 10.40
N ASP A 232 -20.21 -4.78 9.59
CA ASP A 232 -21.18 -4.41 8.53
C ASP A 232 -21.12 -5.32 7.29
N MET A 233 -20.16 -6.26 7.23
CA MET A 233 -19.95 -7.18 6.10
C MET A 233 -20.56 -8.57 6.35
N ASP A 234 -21.33 -8.75 7.43
CA ASP A 234 -21.94 -10.03 7.87
C ASP A 234 -20.91 -11.18 8.01
N PHE A 235 -19.68 -10.87 8.42
CA PHE A 235 -18.69 -11.89 8.74
C PHE A 235 -18.89 -12.43 10.15
N ASP A 236 -19.02 -13.76 10.26
CA ASP A 236 -19.04 -14.43 11.57
C ASP A 236 -17.68 -14.27 12.24
N ARG A 237 -17.69 -13.87 13.52
CA ARG A 237 -16.48 -13.76 14.33
C ARG A 237 -15.89 -15.17 14.56
N PRO A 238 -14.64 -15.43 14.15
CA PRO A 238 -13.98 -16.72 14.34
C PRO A 238 -13.62 -16.98 15.80
#